data_AF-A0A7R9A0Y6-F1
#
_entry.id   AF-A0A7R9A0Y6-F1
#
_cell.length_a   1.000
_cell.length_b   1.000
_cell.length_c   1.000
_cell.angle_alpha   90.00
_cell.angle_beta   90.00
_cell.angle_gamma   90.00
#
_symmetry.space_group_name_H-M   'P 1'
#
loop_
_entity.id
_entity.type
_entity.pdbx_description
1 polymer ?
#
loop_
_entity_poly.entity_id
_entity_poly.type
_entity_poly.pdbx_seq_one_letter_code
_entity_poly.pdbx_strand_id
1 'polypeptide(L)'
;MEEEEEWDEDEKMMLKFLRELYTASNVPRRNWKGIGIALAIILLVSLLVVTAVVILNMYDAGPRLRGERMLLPRFLQGLFRSKPWIAHWISGVSSFVFPFGSRNELLYVKDDCKLVVYNVDSTIESDIIPQQPFKQVMWGEDFRLSPSRRFVLIREVHEHAKGKSRQERSLTSYTIYDIPSDHFFQLHLSSEEKEIQEASWTNAGDSLLLVRGGDLFVKASPEGNASRITASGREGVFNALPDPFYRQNILRDGRGYWPSPDGAHLVFASFNNTGVGEMFSIVHGDSVSRQYPHVEPFKYPLPGGAIPSVKLWILDLDKESLSERRIRPLEMPRSFRDKEWYLIDVNWIDARRVAACWKDRSHRVLAWVFCDGERSWACQE
;
A
#
# COMPACT_ATOMS: atom_id res chain seq x y z
N MET A 1 91.27 86.63 -65.90
CA MET A 1 92.03 85.92 -66.92
C MET A 1 92.00 84.45 -66.56
N GLU A 2 91.21 83.55 -67.14
CA GLU A 2 90.11 83.56 -68.15
C GLU A 2 89.17 82.38 -67.75
N GLU A 3 87.88 82.25 -68.10
CA GLU A 3 86.88 83.09 -68.79
C GLU A 3 85.46 82.65 -68.33
N GLU A 4 84.38 83.08 -68.99
CA GLU A 4 83.01 82.53 -68.82
C GLU A 4 82.70 81.47 -69.90
N GLU A 5 81.77 80.54 -69.62
CA GLU A 5 81.12 79.75 -70.67
C GLU A 5 79.59 79.79 -70.46
N GLU A 6 78.90 80.40 -71.42
CA GLU A 6 77.49 80.77 -71.38
C GLU A 6 76.61 79.61 -71.91
N TRP A 7 75.57 79.23 -71.16
CA TRP A 7 74.67 78.14 -71.54
C TRP A 7 73.38 78.65 -72.21
N ASP A 8 73.03 77.99 -73.32
CA ASP A 8 71.98 78.36 -74.27
C ASP A 8 70.56 78.41 -73.64
N GLU A 9 69.70 79.31 -74.15
CA GLU A 9 68.39 79.62 -73.53
C GLU A 9 67.40 78.43 -73.54
N ASP A 10 67.54 77.51 -74.49
CA ASP A 10 66.61 76.38 -74.67
C ASP A 10 66.57 75.41 -73.49
N GLU A 11 67.69 75.20 -72.76
CA GLU A 11 67.70 74.37 -71.55
C GLU A 11 66.82 74.95 -70.43
N LYS A 12 66.75 76.28 -70.32
CA LYS A 12 65.97 76.96 -69.27
C LYS A 12 64.47 76.72 -69.46
N MET A 13 64.00 76.61 -70.71
CA MET A 13 62.60 76.32 -71.01
C MET A 13 62.22 74.87 -70.65
N MET A 14 63.07 73.90 -71.03
CA MET A 14 62.91 72.48 -70.71
C MET A 14 62.89 72.22 -69.19
N LEU A 15 63.83 72.81 -68.45
CA LEU A 15 63.91 72.67 -66.99
C LEU A 15 62.69 73.27 -66.28
N LYS A 16 62.11 74.36 -66.82
CA LYS A 16 60.89 74.97 -66.25
C LYS A 16 59.68 74.05 -66.40
N PHE A 17 59.52 73.40 -67.55
CA PHE A 17 58.41 72.47 -67.81
C PHE A 17 58.48 71.21 -66.94
N LEU A 18 59.69 70.63 -66.80
CA LEU A 18 59.92 69.48 -65.91
C LEU A 18 59.69 69.79 -64.43
N ARG A 19 59.96 71.04 -64.01
CA ARG A 19 59.76 71.47 -62.62
C ARG A 19 58.29 71.54 -62.21
N GLU A 20 57.39 71.92 -63.11
CA GLU A 20 55.95 71.96 -62.80
C GLU A 20 55.34 70.55 -62.74
N LEU A 21 55.74 69.63 -63.62
CA LEU A 21 55.24 68.25 -63.61
C LEU A 21 55.61 67.48 -62.32
N TYR A 22 56.72 67.82 -61.67
CA TYR A 22 57.16 67.12 -60.45
C TYR A 22 56.35 67.50 -59.19
N THR A 23 55.73 68.67 -59.12
CA THR A 23 55.08 69.14 -57.87
C THR A 23 53.65 68.65 -57.67
N ALA A 24 53.02 68.04 -58.69
CA ALA A 24 51.58 67.75 -58.72
C ALA A 24 51.15 66.37 -58.16
N SER A 25 52.04 65.56 -57.58
CA SER A 25 51.75 64.14 -57.26
C SER A 25 51.99 63.68 -55.81
N ASN A 26 51.69 64.53 -54.82
CA ASN A 26 51.66 64.11 -53.40
C ASN A 26 50.40 63.27 -53.07
N VAL A 27 50.46 61.96 -53.32
CA VAL A 27 49.41 61.00 -52.91
C VAL A 27 49.46 60.78 -51.38
N PRO A 28 48.36 60.99 -50.63
CA PRO A 28 48.40 60.97 -49.17
C PRO A 28 48.60 59.56 -48.58
N ARG A 29 49.57 59.42 -47.67
CA ARG A 29 49.85 58.16 -46.95
C ARG A 29 48.65 57.72 -46.10
N ARG A 30 48.02 56.59 -46.47
CA ARG A 30 46.91 55.98 -45.72
C ARG A 30 47.37 55.59 -44.30
N ASN A 31 46.69 56.10 -43.27
CA ASN A 31 47.09 55.91 -41.87
C ASN A 31 46.64 54.54 -41.31
N TRP A 32 47.35 53.48 -41.74
CA TRP A 32 47.10 52.09 -41.32
C TRP A 32 47.14 51.88 -39.80
N LYS A 33 47.92 52.69 -39.06
CA LYS A 33 47.98 52.64 -37.59
C LYS A 33 46.64 53.03 -36.96
N GLY A 34 46.00 54.09 -37.45
CA GLY A 34 44.66 54.51 -36.98
C GLY A 34 43.58 53.47 -37.28
N ILE A 35 43.62 52.85 -38.46
CA ILE A 35 42.68 51.79 -38.86
C ILE A 35 42.85 50.54 -37.97
N GLY A 36 44.09 50.13 -37.68
CA GLY A 36 44.37 49.00 -36.79
C GLY A 36 43.86 49.23 -35.36
N ILE A 37 44.05 50.43 -34.80
CA ILE A 37 43.54 50.79 -33.48
C ILE A 37 42.00 50.79 -33.45
N ALA A 38 41.34 51.35 -34.47
CA ALA A 38 39.89 51.35 -34.57
C ALA A 38 39.30 49.93 -34.62
N LEU A 39 39.90 49.03 -35.41
CA LEU A 39 39.48 47.63 -35.48
C LEU A 39 39.67 46.89 -34.14
N ALA A 40 40.78 47.15 -33.43
CA ALA A 40 41.02 46.57 -32.11
C ALA A 40 39.99 47.03 -31.06
N ILE A 41 39.61 48.31 -31.08
CA ILE A 41 38.56 48.86 -30.20
C ILE A 41 37.19 48.24 -30.52
N ILE A 42 36.83 48.11 -31.80
CA ILE A 42 35.57 47.48 -32.21
C ILE A 42 35.51 46.02 -31.73
N LEU A 43 36.62 45.29 -31.82
CA LEU A 43 36.71 43.89 -31.37
C LEU A 43 36.66 43.76 -29.84
N LEU A 44 37.26 44.69 -29.10
CA LEU A 44 37.16 44.77 -27.64
C LEU A 44 35.70 45.05 -27.20
N VAL A 45 35.04 46.01 -27.85
CA VAL A 45 33.65 46.40 -27.53
C VAL A 45 32.68 45.27 -27.90
N SER A 46 32.85 44.61 -29.05
CA SER A 46 31.99 43.47 -29.42
C SER A 46 32.18 42.28 -28.47
N LEU A 47 33.42 42.00 -28.04
CA LEU A 47 33.69 41.00 -27.00
C LEU A 47 32.98 41.35 -25.68
N LEU A 48 33.06 42.61 -25.24
CA LEU A 48 32.38 43.10 -24.03
C LEU A 48 30.85 43.00 -24.12
N VAL A 49 30.27 43.32 -25.28
CA VAL A 49 28.82 43.17 -25.52
C VAL A 49 28.43 41.70 -25.49
N VAL A 50 29.20 40.81 -26.13
CA VAL A 50 28.94 39.36 -26.10
C VAL A 50 29.04 38.81 -24.68
N THR A 51 30.06 39.16 -23.89
CA THR A 51 30.16 38.71 -22.50
C THR A 51 29.04 39.27 -21.63
N ALA A 52 28.65 40.53 -21.81
CA ALA A 52 27.49 41.11 -21.11
C ALA A 52 26.18 40.39 -21.44
N VAL A 53 25.91 40.11 -22.74
CA VAL A 53 24.72 39.35 -23.18
C VAL A 53 24.72 37.93 -22.61
N VAL A 54 25.87 37.24 -22.58
CA VAL A 54 25.98 35.91 -21.96
C VAL A 54 25.73 35.97 -20.46
N ILE A 55 26.33 36.93 -19.74
CA ILE A 55 26.16 37.08 -18.29
C ILE A 55 24.71 37.42 -17.94
N LEU A 56 24.06 38.33 -18.66
CA LEU A 56 22.67 38.72 -18.41
C LEU A 56 21.70 37.55 -18.70
N ASN A 57 21.87 36.85 -19.82
CA ASN A 57 21.06 35.68 -20.15
C ASN A 57 21.32 34.48 -19.22
N MET A 58 22.44 34.44 -18.49
CA MET A 58 22.74 33.38 -17.51
C MET A 58 21.92 33.50 -16.21
N TYR A 59 21.20 34.59 -15.97
CA TYR A 59 20.35 34.75 -14.77
C TYR A 59 18.87 34.38 -15.00
N ASP A 60 18.34 34.49 -16.22
CA ASP A 60 16.92 34.17 -16.54
C ASP A 60 16.64 32.67 -16.75
N ALA A 61 17.30 31.83 -15.96
CA ALA A 61 16.81 30.48 -15.69
C ALA A 61 15.97 30.51 -14.42
N GLY A 62 14.64 30.54 -14.59
CA GLY A 62 13.67 30.39 -13.50
C GLY A 62 13.96 29.19 -12.58
N PRO A 63 13.37 29.16 -11.37
CA PRO A 63 13.88 28.46 -10.19
C PRO A 63 14.57 27.13 -10.51
N ARG A 64 15.92 27.16 -10.46
CA ARG A 64 16.81 26.04 -10.82
C ARG A 64 16.69 24.92 -9.79
N LEU A 65 15.61 24.15 -9.85
CA LEU A 65 15.56 22.80 -9.32
C LEU A 65 16.67 21.99 -10.00
N ARG A 66 17.79 21.79 -9.30
CA ARG A 66 18.89 20.94 -9.74
C ARG A 66 18.41 19.49 -9.70
N GLY A 67 18.09 18.94 -10.87
CA GLY A 67 17.64 17.56 -11.03
C GLY A 67 16.77 17.39 -12.27
N GLU A 68 16.48 16.14 -12.62
CA GLU A 68 15.45 15.84 -13.60
C GLU A 68 14.06 16.14 -13.03
N ARG A 69 13.16 16.69 -13.86
CA ARG A 69 11.77 16.92 -13.46
C ARG A 69 11.06 15.57 -13.23
N MET A 70 10.11 15.52 -12.30
CA MET A 70 9.26 14.33 -12.14
C MET A 70 8.45 14.11 -13.43
N LEU A 71 8.67 12.98 -14.09
CA LEU A 71 7.99 12.59 -15.32
C LEU A 71 6.83 11.65 -14.99
N LEU A 72 5.65 11.88 -15.58
CA LEU A 72 4.48 11.02 -15.41
C LEU A 72 4.79 9.53 -15.71
N PRO A 73 5.52 9.15 -16.78
CA PRO A 73 5.93 7.76 -16.99
C PRO A 73 6.69 7.14 -15.82
N ARG A 74 7.56 7.89 -15.13
CA ARG A 74 8.31 7.36 -13.97
C ARG A 74 7.42 7.15 -12.75
N PHE A 75 6.42 8.02 -12.57
CA PHE A 75 5.38 7.83 -11.55
C PHE A 75 4.52 6.60 -11.84
N LEU A 76 4.04 6.44 -13.09
CA LEU A 76 3.24 5.29 -13.52
C LEU A 76 4.01 3.96 -13.50
N GLN A 77 5.33 3.99 -13.74
CA GLN A 77 6.23 2.83 -13.58
C GLN A 77 6.50 2.47 -12.11
N GLY A 78 5.97 3.22 -11.14
CA GLY A 78 6.14 2.93 -9.71
C GLY A 78 7.53 3.25 -9.15
N LEU A 79 8.40 3.97 -9.87
CA LEU A 79 9.75 4.33 -9.39
C LEU A 79 9.75 5.16 -8.09
N PHE A 80 8.64 5.82 -7.78
CA PHE A 80 8.44 6.57 -6.55
C PHE A 80 7.48 5.88 -5.56
N ARG A 81 7.02 4.66 -5.85
CA ARG A 81 6.17 3.89 -4.93
C ARG A 81 7.04 3.36 -3.80
N SER A 82 6.81 3.84 -2.58
CA SER A 82 7.41 3.23 -1.39
C SER A 82 6.97 1.76 -1.31
N LYS A 83 7.92 0.86 -1.06
CA LYS A 83 7.59 -0.52 -0.72
C LYS A 83 6.85 -0.53 0.63
N PRO A 84 5.69 -1.18 0.75
CA PRO A 84 5.07 -1.37 2.05
C PRO A 84 5.96 -2.28 2.89
N TRP A 85 6.19 -1.90 4.14
CA TRP A 85 6.95 -2.74 5.07
C TRP A 85 5.99 -3.75 5.72
N ILE A 86 6.12 -5.02 5.33
CA ILE A 86 5.29 -6.11 5.87
C ILE A 86 5.89 -6.52 7.22
N ALA A 87 5.27 -6.07 8.30
CA ALA A 87 5.72 -6.29 9.67
C ALA A 87 4.55 -6.49 10.65
N HIS A 88 4.68 -7.46 11.56
CA HIS A 88 3.68 -7.85 12.55
C HIS A 88 4.31 -8.06 13.92
N TRP A 89 3.67 -7.55 14.98
CA TRP A 89 4.04 -7.90 16.35
C TRP A 89 3.61 -9.34 16.67
N ILE A 90 4.50 -10.10 17.28
CA ILE A 90 4.30 -11.51 17.66
C ILE A 90 4.01 -11.62 19.15
N SER A 91 4.72 -10.82 19.94
CA SER A 91 4.53 -10.70 21.38
C SER A 91 4.62 -9.23 21.78
N GLY A 92 3.68 -8.83 22.62
CA GLY A 92 3.30 -7.43 22.79
C GLY A 92 2.16 -7.03 21.84
N VAL A 93 1.14 -6.38 22.42
CA VAL A 93 0.03 -5.71 21.73
C VAL A 93 -1.00 -6.60 21.03
N SER A 94 -1.81 -7.32 21.82
CA SER A 94 -3.26 -7.09 21.70
C SER A 94 -3.52 -5.61 21.99
N SER A 95 -4.36 -4.96 21.18
CA SER A 95 -4.53 -3.50 21.21
C SER A 95 -4.94 -3.01 22.62
N PHE A 96 -4.00 -2.32 23.28
CA PHE A 96 -4.05 -1.74 24.63
C PHE A 96 -4.06 -2.73 25.82
N VAL A 97 -3.16 -2.45 26.79
CA VAL A 97 -3.09 -2.97 28.17
C VAL A 97 -2.77 -4.47 28.37
N PHE A 98 -1.49 -4.82 28.54
CA PHE A 98 -1.02 -5.83 29.52
C PHE A 98 0.46 -5.57 29.91
N PRO A 99 0.82 -5.40 31.20
CA PRO A 99 2.15 -4.95 31.61
C PRO A 99 3.10 -6.06 32.10
N PHE A 100 2.84 -7.34 31.82
CA PHE A 100 3.65 -8.45 32.32
C PHE A 100 4.15 -9.38 31.21
N GLY A 101 5.46 -9.29 30.91
CA GLY A 101 6.18 -10.32 30.14
C GLY A 101 6.17 -10.17 28.61
N SER A 102 6.11 -8.95 28.06
CA SER A 102 6.33 -8.77 26.62
C SER A 102 7.80 -9.02 26.26
N ARG A 103 8.09 -10.11 25.53
CA ARG A 103 9.22 -10.11 24.61
C ARG A 103 8.81 -9.17 23.48
N ASN A 104 9.45 -8.02 23.31
CA ASN A 104 9.03 -7.07 22.27
C ASN A 104 9.54 -7.58 20.91
N GLU A 105 8.76 -8.44 20.25
CA GLU A 105 9.21 -9.20 19.07
C GLU A 105 8.37 -8.89 17.82
N LEU A 106 9.09 -8.57 16.76
CA LEU A 106 8.55 -8.16 15.46
C LEU A 106 8.91 -9.20 14.39
N LEU A 107 7.90 -9.78 13.74
CA LEU A 107 8.05 -10.53 12.50
C LEU A 107 8.08 -9.55 11.34
N TYR A 108 9.07 -9.61 10.46
CA TYR A 108 9.04 -8.81 9.23
C TYR A 108 9.80 -9.47 8.07
N VAL A 109 9.50 -9.04 6.85
CA VAL A 109 10.25 -9.43 5.65
C VAL A 109 11.48 -8.52 5.54
N LYS A 110 12.67 -9.12 5.59
CA LYS A 110 13.95 -8.42 5.47
C LYS A 110 14.50 -8.55 4.05
N ASP A 111 14.84 -7.40 3.46
CA ASP A 111 15.45 -7.24 2.13
C ASP A 111 14.70 -7.95 0.98
N ASP A 112 13.37 -8.11 1.12
CA ASP A 112 12.49 -8.90 0.24
C ASP A 112 12.99 -10.33 -0.01
N CYS A 113 13.81 -10.87 0.89
CA CYS A 113 14.57 -12.11 0.68
C CYS A 113 14.42 -13.14 1.79
N LYS A 114 14.01 -12.75 3.00
CA LYS A 114 13.81 -13.68 4.12
C LYS A 114 12.79 -13.16 5.13
N LEU A 115 12.16 -14.07 5.87
CA LEU A 115 11.27 -13.73 6.98
C LEU A 115 12.05 -13.86 8.30
N VAL A 116 12.09 -12.80 9.10
CA VAL A 116 12.87 -12.74 10.35
C VAL A 116 12.01 -12.36 11.54
N VAL A 117 12.40 -12.82 12.72
CA VAL A 117 11.92 -12.30 14.01
C VAL A 117 13.04 -11.47 14.62
N TYR A 118 12.72 -10.23 14.97
CA TYR A 118 13.61 -9.32 15.67
C TYR A 118 13.09 -9.06 17.07
N ASN A 119 13.91 -9.35 18.08
CA ASN A 119 13.64 -9.00 19.46
C ASN A 119 14.22 -7.59 19.73
N VAL A 120 13.33 -6.63 19.98
CA VAL A 120 13.67 -5.21 20.18
C VAL A 120 14.51 -4.98 21.43
N ASP A 121 14.31 -5.79 22.48
CA ASP A 121 14.96 -5.64 23.78
C ASP A 121 16.41 -6.14 23.76
N SER A 122 16.67 -7.27 23.10
CA SER A 122 18.00 -7.88 22.98
C SER A 122 18.73 -7.50 21.69
N THR A 123 18.04 -6.89 20.72
CA THR A 123 18.51 -6.60 19.35
C THR A 123 18.90 -7.84 18.52
N ILE A 124 18.46 -9.03 18.94
CA ILE A 124 18.74 -10.30 18.26
C ILE A 124 17.74 -10.50 17.11
N GLU A 125 18.25 -10.77 15.91
CA GLU A 125 17.50 -11.31 14.78
C GLU A 125 17.60 -12.84 14.72
N SER A 126 16.49 -13.52 14.44
CA SER A 126 16.45 -14.94 14.06
C SER A 126 15.70 -15.13 12.74
N ASP A 127 16.29 -15.91 11.83
CA ASP A 127 15.68 -16.21 10.54
C ASP A 127 14.63 -17.33 10.71
N ILE A 128 13.39 -17.07 10.28
CA ILE A 128 12.28 -18.03 10.31
C ILE A 128 12.12 -18.73 8.96
N ILE A 129 12.14 -17.95 7.87
CA ILE A 129 12.19 -18.47 6.51
C ILE A 129 13.48 -17.94 5.87
N PRO A 130 14.54 -18.76 5.79
CA PRO A 130 15.81 -18.39 5.15
C PRO A 130 15.67 -18.07 3.66
N GLN A 131 16.73 -17.51 3.06
CA GLN A 131 16.68 -16.96 1.69
C GLN A 131 16.34 -17.97 0.59
N GLN A 132 16.69 -19.26 0.75
CA GLN A 132 16.38 -20.27 -0.26
C GLN A 132 14.88 -20.67 -0.25
N PRO A 133 14.28 -21.10 0.89
CA PRO A 133 12.84 -21.39 0.92
C PRO A 133 11.97 -20.15 0.67
N PHE A 134 12.38 -18.94 1.12
CA PHE A 134 11.58 -17.72 0.91
C PHE A 134 11.28 -17.42 -0.57
N LYS A 135 12.18 -17.81 -1.49
CA LYS A 135 11.96 -17.68 -2.94
C LYS A 135 10.67 -18.34 -3.44
N GLN A 136 10.22 -19.40 -2.79
CA GLN A 136 9.00 -20.13 -3.15
C GLN A 136 7.73 -19.34 -2.81
N VAL A 137 7.82 -18.35 -1.91
CA VAL A 137 6.71 -17.60 -1.32
C VAL A 137 6.89 -16.08 -1.41
N MET A 138 7.76 -15.61 -2.32
CA MET A 138 7.98 -14.19 -2.67
C MET A 138 6.71 -13.44 -3.08
N TRP A 139 5.67 -14.17 -3.50
CA TRP A 139 4.37 -13.66 -3.89
C TRP A 139 3.42 -13.40 -2.69
N GLY A 140 3.79 -13.82 -1.47
CA GLY A 140 2.96 -13.68 -0.29
C GLY A 140 2.77 -12.21 0.12
N GLU A 141 1.52 -11.80 0.35
CA GLU A 141 1.20 -10.43 0.77
C GLU A 141 1.21 -10.26 2.30
N ASP A 142 0.87 -11.32 3.03
CA ASP A 142 0.86 -11.34 4.50
C ASP A 142 1.48 -12.65 5.01
N PHE A 143 2.25 -12.53 6.10
CA PHE A 143 2.96 -13.60 6.78
C PHE A 143 2.64 -13.53 8.27
N ARG A 144 2.03 -14.60 8.81
CA ARG A 144 1.62 -14.71 10.22
C ARG A 144 2.27 -15.94 10.86
N LEU A 145 3.08 -15.71 11.89
CA LEU A 145 3.65 -16.79 12.71
C LEU A 145 2.57 -17.34 13.66
N SER A 146 2.51 -18.66 13.77
CA SER A 146 1.70 -19.37 14.77
C SER A 146 2.12 -19.03 16.21
N PRO A 147 1.21 -19.08 17.19
CA PRO A 147 1.56 -18.91 18.61
C PRO A 147 2.65 -19.87 19.11
N SER A 148 2.70 -21.12 18.61
CA SER A 148 3.76 -22.09 18.95
C SER A 148 5.12 -21.75 18.35
N ARG A 149 5.15 -20.87 17.32
CA ARG A 149 6.30 -20.56 16.46
C ARG A 149 6.79 -21.73 15.60
N ARG A 150 5.97 -22.75 15.39
CA ARG A 150 6.29 -23.90 14.51
C ARG A 150 5.90 -23.65 13.05
N PHE A 151 4.79 -22.97 12.81
CA PHE A 151 4.24 -22.75 11.48
C PHE A 151 4.16 -21.26 11.10
N VAL A 152 4.33 -20.96 9.81
CA VAL A 152 3.98 -19.65 9.22
C VAL A 152 2.80 -19.82 8.27
N LEU A 153 1.75 -19.03 8.45
CA LEU A 153 0.63 -18.88 7.51
C LEU A 153 0.97 -17.76 6.53
N ILE A 154 0.85 -18.05 5.23
CA ILE A 154 1.22 -17.16 4.13
C ILE A 154 -0.03 -16.96 3.28
N ARG A 155 -0.42 -15.71 3.07
CA ARG A 155 -1.62 -15.32 2.32
C ARG A 155 -1.25 -14.87 0.91
N GLU A 156 -1.82 -15.54 -0.09
CA GLU A 156 -1.82 -15.10 -1.48
C GLU A 156 -3.09 -14.31 -1.77
N VAL A 157 -2.99 -13.24 -2.56
CA VAL A 157 -4.17 -12.60 -3.17
C VAL A 157 -4.04 -12.67 -4.68
N HIS A 158 -4.95 -13.39 -5.32
CA HIS A 158 -5.01 -13.46 -6.78
C HIS A 158 -5.70 -12.21 -7.33
N GLU A 159 -4.98 -11.08 -7.35
CA GLU A 159 -5.51 -9.77 -7.78
C GLU A 159 -5.93 -9.73 -9.26
N HIS A 160 -5.66 -10.79 -10.03
CA HIS A 160 -5.75 -10.82 -11.51
C HIS A 160 -6.52 -12.00 -12.11
N ALA A 161 -7.60 -12.44 -11.48
CA ALA A 161 -8.67 -13.14 -12.20
C ALA A 161 -9.44 -12.18 -13.13
N LYS A 162 -8.78 -11.71 -14.21
CA LYS A 162 -9.36 -10.79 -15.21
C LYS A 162 -10.68 -11.36 -15.72
N GLY A 163 -11.77 -10.66 -15.40
CA GLY A 163 -13.10 -11.02 -15.85
C GLY A 163 -13.99 -11.80 -14.90
N LYS A 164 -13.54 -12.01 -13.65
CA LYS A 164 -14.39 -12.49 -12.57
C LYS A 164 -15.22 -11.37 -11.93
N SER A 165 -16.38 -11.74 -11.41
CA SER A 165 -17.36 -10.85 -10.78
C SER A 165 -16.76 -10.15 -9.55
N ARG A 166 -17.31 -9.02 -9.12
CA ARG A 166 -16.96 -8.35 -7.84
C ARG A 166 -17.15 -9.28 -6.64
N GLN A 167 -18.09 -10.23 -6.67
CA GLN A 167 -18.18 -11.27 -5.63
C GLN A 167 -16.98 -12.25 -5.66
N GLU A 168 -16.45 -12.55 -6.84
CA GLU A 168 -15.32 -13.48 -7.07
C GLU A 168 -13.92 -12.82 -7.01
N ARG A 169 -13.84 -11.50 -6.82
CA ARG A 169 -12.59 -10.70 -6.95
C ARG A 169 -11.57 -10.83 -5.81
N SER A 170 -11.76 -11.76 -4.89
CA SER A 170 -10.76 -12.07 -3.86
C SER A 170 -10.67 -13.57 -3.65
N LEU A 171 -10.06 -14.24 -4.62
CA LEU A 171 -9.56 -15.60 -4.44
C LEU A 171 -8.28 -15.49 -3.62
N THR A 172 -8.35 -15.92 -2.36
CA THR A 172 -7.18 -16.02 -1.48
C THR A 172 -6.82 -17.48 -1.28
N SER A 173 -5.62 -17.86 -1.69
CA SER A 173 -4.99 -19.11 -1.28
C SER A 173 -4.14 -18.87 -0.03
N TYR A 174 -4.04 -19.91 0.78
CA TYR A 174 -3.21 -19.91 1.97
C TYR A 174 -2.23 -21.07 1.89
N THR A 175 -0.96 -20.77 2.12
CA THR A 175 0.11 -21.76 2.20
C THR A 175 0.66 -21.74 3.62
N ILE A 176 0.97 -22.91 4.16
CA ILE A 176 1.58 -23.06 5.48
C ILE A 176 2.99 -23.61 5.30
N TYR A 177 3.94 -23.03 6.02
CA TYR A 177 5.32 -23.47 6.12
C TYR A 177 5.57 -24.06 7.51
N ASP A 178 5.98 -25.33 7.58
CA ASP A 178 6.42 -25.99 8.81
C ASP A 178 7.93 -25.76 9.01
N ILE A 179 8.29 -24.88 9.95
CA ILE A 179 9.65 -24.38 10.13
C ILE A 179 10.66 -25.50 10.45
N PRO A 180 10.38 -26.48 11.34
CA PRO A 180 11.32 -27.57 11.62
C PRO A 180 11.52 -28.55 10.45
N SER A 181 10.55 -28.63 9.54
CA SER A 181 10.54 -29.58 8.43
C SER A 181 10.98 -28.98 7.09
N ASP A 182 11.19 -27.65 7.03
CA ASP A 182 11.46 -26.85 5.81
C ASP A 182 10.48 -27.19 4.65
N HIS A 183 9.20 -27.34 5.00
CA HIS A 183 8.18 -27.87 4.09
C HIS A 183 6.98 -26.93 3.95
N PHE A 184 6.57 -26.66 2.70
CA PHE A 184 5.39 -25.89 2.36
C PHE A 184 4.24 -26.80 1.93
N PHE A 185 3.03 -26.53 2.43
CA PHE A 185 1.80 -27.20 2.00
C PHE A 185 0.64 -26.21 1.88
N GLN A 186 -0.28 -26.48 0.95
CA GLN A 186 -1.47 -25.64 0.81
C GLN A 186 -2.50 -25.97 1.89
N LEU A 187 -3.11 -24.92 2.44
CA LEU A 187 -4.17 -25.02 3.44
C LEU A 187 -5.50 -25.30 2.74
N HIS A 188 -6.05 -26.48 2.97
CA HIS A 188 -7.35 -26.90 2.46
C HIS A 188 -8.30 -27.29 3.58
N LEU A 189 -9.61 -27.12 3.31
CA LEU A 189 -10.70 -27.65 4.15
C LEU A 189 -11.03 -29.10 3.79
N SER A 190 -10.99 -29.45 2.51
CA SER A 190 -11.10 -30.81 1.99
C SER A 190 -10.32 -30.95 0.68
N SER A 191 -10.06 -32.17 0.22
CA SER A 191 -9.24 -32.46 -0.97
C SER A 191 -9.79 -31.91 -2.29
N GLU A 192 -11.08 -31.54 -2.33
CA GLU A 192 -11.77 -31.06 -3.54
C GLU A 192 -12.00 -29.54 -3.53
N GLU A 193 -11.76 -28.85 -2.41
CA GLU A 193 -12.24 -27.49 -2.17
C GLU A 193 -11.08 -26.50 -1.99
N LYS A 194 -10.97 -25.55 -2.94
CA LYS A 194 -9.82 -24.63 -3.04
C LYS A 194 -10.04 -23.23 -2.48
N GLU A 195 -11.27 -22.84 -2.17
CA GLU A 195 -11.61 -21.43 -1.89
C GLU A 195 -11.83 -21.18 -0.39
N ILE A 196 -10.84 -20.57 0.26
CA ILE A 196 -10.91 -20.05 1.63
C ILE A 196 -10.99 -18.52 1.54
N GLN A 197 -11.96 -17.92 2.23
CA GLN A 197 -12.20 -16.46 2.17
C GLN A 197 -11.35 -15.69 3.18
N GLU A 198 -11.04 -16.31 4.32
CA GLU A 198 -10.23 -15.76 5.41
C GLU A 198 -9.60 -16.95 6.17
N ALA A 199 -8.33 -16.83 6.55
CA ALA A 199 -7.65 -17.78 7.42
C ALA A 199 -6.74 -17.05 8.42
N SER A 200 -6.73 -17.50 9.67
CA SER A 200 -5.95 -16.87 10.73
C SER A 200 -5.64 -17.86 11.85
N TRP A 201 -4.54 -17.62 12.59
CA TRP A 201 -4.26 -18.37 13.81
C TRP A 201 -5.23 -17.96 14.92
N THR A 202 -5.64 -18.92 15.74
CA THR A 202 -6.19 -18.61 17.06
C THR A 202 -5.04 -18.26 18.02
N ASN A 203 -5.35 -17.83 19.24
CA ASN A 203 -4.33 -17.65 20.28
C ASN A 203 -3.96 -18.98 20.98
N ALA A 204 -4.65 -20.09 20.68
CA ALA A 204 -4.44 -21.41 21.29
C ALA A 204 -3.57 -22.31 20.41
N GLY A 205 -2.27 -22.34 20.69
CA GLY A 205 -1.31 -23.27 20.08
C GLY A 205 -1.21 -23.11 18.57
N ASP A 206 -1.50 -24.17 17.82
CA ASP A 206 -1.44 -24.20 16.35
C ASP A 206 -2.84 -24.28 15.70
N SER A 207 -3.91 -23.97 16.44
CA SER A 207 -5.25 -24.03 15.88
C SER A 207 -5.54 -22.84 14.94
N LEU A 208 -6.28 -23.13 13.87
CA LEU A 208 -6.62 -22.19 12.79
C LEU A 208 -8.12 -21.92 12.75
N LEU A 209 -8.47 -20.66 12.53
CA LEU A 209 -9.79 -20.19 12.15
C LEU A 209 -9.84 -20.03 10.64
N LEU A 210 -10.90 -20.55 10.01
CA LEU A 210 -11.12 -20.47 8.56
C LEU A 210 -12.56 -20.02 8.26
N VAL A 211 -12.75 -19.18 7.25
CA VAL A 211 -14.08 -18.81 6.72
C VAL A 211 -14.21 -19.27 5.28
N ARG A 212 -15.31 -19.97 4.97
CA ARG A 212 -15.62 -20.47 3.62
C ARG A 212 -17.13 -20.53 3.40
N GLY A 213 -17.61 -19.99 2.28
CA GLY A 213 -19.05 -19.92 1.97
C GLY A 213 -19.87 -19.09 2.96
N GLY A 214 -19.22 -18.16 3.67
CA GLY A 214 -19.83 -17.42 4.78
C GLY A 214 -19.92 -18.21 6.10
N ASP A 215 -19.43 -19.45 6.18
CA ASP A 215 -19.38 -20.24 7.41
C ASP A 215 -17.99 -20.31 8.04
N LEU A 216 -17.98 -20.38 9.37
CA LEU A 216 -16.83 -20.49 10.24
C LEU A 216 -16.45 -21.95 10.47
N PHE A 217 -15.17 -22.27 10.30
CA PHE A 217 -14.55 -23.55 10.59
C PHE A 217 -13.33 -23.36 11.51
N VAL A 218 -13.01 -24.37 12.30
CA VAL A 218 -11.81 -24.40 13.16
C VAL A 218 -11.05 -25.70 12.91
N LYS A 219 -9.72 -25.62 12.75
CA LYS A 219 -8.82 -26.79 12.74
C LYS A 219 -7.97 -26.77 14.01
N ALA A 220 -7.83 -27.91 14.69
CA ALA A 220 -6.96 -28.00 15.88
C ALA A 220 -5.46 -27.88 15.54
N SER A 221 -5.09 -28.22 14.30
CA SER A 221 -3.76 -28.04 13.73
C SER A 221 -3.86 -27.81 12.21
N PRO A 222 -2.80 -27.31 11.54
CA PRO A 222 -2.77 -27.11 10.08
C PRO A 222 -3.17 -28.34 9.25
N GLU A 223 -2.69 -29.51 9.66
CA GLU A 223 -2.88 -30.80 8.97
C GLU A 223 -4.12 -31.56 9.47
N GLY A 224 -4.68 -31.17 10.62
CA GLY A 224 -5.84 -31.84 11.22
C GLY A 224 -7.14 -31.67 10.43
N ASN A 225 -8.20 -32.33 10.90
CA ASN A 225 -9.53 -32.18 10.32
C ASN A 225 -10.17 -30.84 10.69
N ALA A 226 -10.99 -30.29 9.79
CA ALA A 226 -11.75 -29.06 10.04
C ALA A 226 -13.11 -29.37 10.70
N SER A 227 -13.38 -28.71 11.83
CA SER A 227 -14.67 -28.71 12.50
C SER A 227 -15.49 -27.51 12.02
N ARG A 228 -16.68 -27.75 11.44
CA ARG A 228 -17.62 -26.69 11.05
C ARG A 228 -18.32 -26.15 12.30
N ILE A 229 -18.22 -24.85 12.54
CA ILE A 229 -18.81 -24.17 13.71
C ILE A 229 -20.18 -23.58 13.38
N THR A 230 -20.34 -23.00 12.19
CA THR A 230 -21.62 -22.44 11.73
C THR A 230 -22.14 -23.16 10.49
N ALA A 231 -23.46 -23.18 10.34
CA ALA A 231 -24.15 -23.69 9.15
C ALA A 231 -25.20 -22.69 8.61
N SER A 232 -24.96 -21.40 8.86
CA SER A 232 -25.85 -20.28 8.48
C SER A 232 -25.32 -19.50 7.27
N GLY A 233 -24.09 -19.80 6.84
CA GLY A 233 -23.46 -19.24 5.64
C GLY A 233 -24.28 -19.52 4.39
N ARG A 234 -24.53 -18.44 3.64
CA ARG A 234 -25.24 -18.42 2.36
C ARG A 234 -24.97 -17.07 1.70
N GLU A 235 -25.46 -16.85 0.48
CA GLU A 235 -25.34 -15.53 -0.15
C GLU A 235 -25.94 -14.44 0.77
N GLY A 236 -25.11 -13.46 1.10
CA GLY A 236 -25.45 -12.35 1.98
C GLY A 236 -25.41 -12.62 3.49
N VAL A 237 -25.01 -13.82 3.94
CA VAL A 237 -24.78 -14.12 5.35
C VAL A 237 -23.35 -14.60 5.57
N PHE A 238 -22.61 -13.87 6.40
CA PHE A 238 -21.19 -14.10 6.67
C PHE A 238 -20.95 -14.22 8.17
N ASN A 239 -20.26 -15.28 8.59
CA ASN A 239 -19.84 -15.52 9.97
C ASN A 239 -18.33 -15.30 10.08
N ALA A 240 -17.88 -14.59 11.13
CA ALA A 240 -16.49 -14.19 11.38
C ALA A 240 -15.84 -13.28 10.31
N LEU A 241 -16.43 -13.12 9.13
CA LEU A 241 -15.99 -12.22 8.07
C LEU A 241 -16.99 -11.06 7.92
N PRO A 242 -16.58 -9.79 8.03
CA PRO A 242 -17.47 -8.65 7.82
C PRO A 242 -17.97 -8.60 6.38
N ASP A 243 -19.24 -8.23 6.20
CA ASP A 243 -19.77 -7.96 4.87
C ASP A 243 -19.07 -6.74 4.22
N PRO A 244 -19.16 -6.55 2.89
CA PRO A 244 -18.45 -5.50 2.18
C PRO A 244 -18.68 -4.08 2.72
N PHE A 245 -19.88 -3.77 3.24
CA PHE A 245 -20.18 -2.46 3.82
C PHE A 245 -19.46 -2.28 5.16
N TYR A 246 -19.56 -3.25 6.08
CA TYR A 246 -18.87 -3.20 7.37
C TYR A 246 -17.35 -3.14 7.20
N ARG A 247 -16.78 -3.96 6.30
CA ARG A 247 -15.33 -4.01 6.01
C ARG A 247 -14.76 -2.68 5.49
N GLN A 248 -15.55 -1.94 4.72
CA GLN A 248 -15.11 -0.67 4.12
C GLN A 248 -15.35 0.54 5.01
N ASN A 249 -16.42 0.54 5.82
CA ASN A 249 -16.93 1.76 6.47
C ASN A 249 -16.94 1.71 8.00
N ILE A 250 -16.85 0.53 8.62
CA ILE A 250 -17.04 0.35 10.07
C ILE A 250 -15.83 -0.36 10.69
N LEU A 251 -15.65 -1.65 10.38
CA LEU A 251 -14.58 -2.50 10.93
C LEU A 251 -13.34 -2.40 10.04
N ARG A 252 -12.51 -1.38 10.31
CA ARG A 252 -11.38 -0.96 9.47
C ARG A 252 -10.23 -1.96 9.41
N ASP A 253 -10.11 -2.87 10.38
CA ASP A 253 -9.14 -3.98 10.35
C ASP A 253 -9.64 -5.17 9.52
N GLY A 254 -10.89 -5.11 9.04
CA GLY A 254 -11.50 -6.10 8.17
C GLY A 254 -11.88 -7.42 8.84
N ARG A 255 -11.71 -7.57 10.16
CA ARG A 255 -12.00 -8.80 10.89
C ARG A 255 -13.40 -8.76 11.53
N GLY A 256 -14.02 -9.93 11.64
CA GLY A 256 -15.29 -10.14 12.32
C GLY A 256 -15.18 -11.13 13.47
N TYR A 257 -13.96 -11.34 13.99
CA TYR A 257 -13.63 -12.27 15.06
C TYR A 257 -12.54 -11.70 15.97
N TRP A 258 -12.60 -12.08 17.25
CA TRP A 258 -11.76 -11.57 18.33
C TRP A 258 -11.42 -12.74 19.28
N PRO A 259 -10.23 -13.36 19.15
CA PRO A 259 -9.82 -14.45 20.05
C PRO A 259 -9.51 -13.91 21.45
N SER A 260 -9.81 -14.69 22.50
CA SER A 260 -9.48 -14.32 23.88
C SER A 260 -7.96 -14.31 24.11
N PRO A 261 -7.45 -13.52 25.07
CA PRO A 261 -6.01 -13.46 25.37
C PRO A 261 -5.36 -14.82 25.71
N ASP A 262 -6.12 -15.77 26.27
CA ASP A 262 -5.69 -17.13 26.60
C ASP A 262 -5.95 -18.16 25.49
N GLY A 263 -6.69 -17.78 24.43
CA GLY A 263 -7.04 -18.65 23.31
C GLY A 263 -8.16 -19.67 23.58
N ALA A 264 -8.67 -19.78 24.80
CA ALA A 264 -9.74 -20.72 25.16
C ALA A 264 -11.11 -20.34 24.54
N HIS A 265 -11.28 -19.08 24.13
CA HIS A 265 -12.54 -18.55 23.61
C HIS A 265 -12.35 -17.67 22.37
N LEU A 266 -13.43 -17.50 21.61
CA LEU A 266 -13.49 -16.64 20.44
C LEU A 266 -14.83 -15.93 20.39
N VAL A 267 -14.84 -14.60 20.39
CA VAL A 267 -16.03 -13.86 19.98
C VAL A 267 -16.02 -13.69 18.47
N PHE A 268 -17.16 -13.89 17.81
CA PHE A 268 -17.31 -13.60 16.39
C PHE A 268 -18.66 -12.97 16.08
N ALA A 269 -18.71 -12.21 15.00
CA ALA A 269 -19.92 -11.58 14.48
C ALA A 269 -20.50 -12.37 13.30
N SER A 270 -21.83 -12.49 13.27
CA SER A 270 -22.58 -12.86 12.07
C SER A 270 -23.18 -11.61 11.46
N PHE A 271 -22.84 -11.33 10.19
CA PHE A 271 -23.37 -10.25 9.39
C PHE A 271 -24.39 -10.81 8.40
N ASN A 272 -25.60 -10.30 8.44
CA ASN A 272 -26.68 -10.68 7.53
C ASN A 272 -27.15 -9.44 6.75
N ASN A 273 -26.78 -9.38 5.48
CA ASN A 273 -27.13 -8.32 4.54
C ASN A 273 -28.28 -8.69 3.58
N THR A 274 -28.99 -9.81 3.78
CA THR A 274 -30.01 -10.27 2.80
C THR A 274 -31.13 -9.25 2.59
N GLY A 275 -31.47 -8.47 3.63
CA GLY A 275 -32.45 -7.39 3.57
C GLY A 275 -31.92 -6.05 3.02
N VAL A 276 -30.62 -5.95 2.71
CA VAL A 276 -30.02 -4.75 2.11
C VAL A 276 -30.37 -4.67 0.63
N GLY A 277 -30.61 -3.44 0.16
CA GLY A 277 -30.87 -3.17 -1.25
C GLY A 277 -29.69 -3.55 -2.15
N GLU A 278 -30.01 -3.86 -3.40
CA GLU A 278 -29.02 -4.14 -4.43
C GLU A 278 -28.74 -2.89 -5.27
N MET A 279 -27.47 -2.71 -5.58
CA MET A 279 -26.96 -1.79 -6.59
C MET A 279 -26.36 -2.63 -7.71
N PHE A 280 -26.31 -2.07 -8.92
CA PHE A 280 -25.85 -2.79 -10.10
C PHE A 280 -24.58 -2.15 -10.68
N SER A 281 -23.62 -2.98 -11.07
CA SER A 281 -22.46 -2.57 -11.86
C SER A 281 -22.61 -3.10 -13.28
N ILE A 282 -22.31 -2.27 -14.29
CA ILE A 282 -22.23 -2.73 -15.68
C ILE A 282 -20.79 -3.16 -15.93
N VAL A 283 -20.58 -4.44 -16.20
CA VAL A 283 -19.27 -5.01 -16.53
C VAL A 283 -19.19 -5.17 -18.03
N HIS A 284 -18.34 -4.36 -18.67
CA HIS A 284 -18.05 -4.45 -20.10
C HIS A 284 -17.11 -5.62 -20.39
N GLY A 285 -17.22 -6.16 -21.61
CA GLY A 285 -16.41 -7.28 -22.08
C GLY A 285 -14.91 -6.97 -22.21
N ASP A 286 -14.08 -7.97 -21.90
CA ASP A 286 -12.62 -7.94 -22.10
C ASP A 286 -12.12 -8.98 -23.13
N SER A 287 -13.04 -9.79 -23.67
CA SER A 287 -12.73 -10.99 -24.47
C SER A 287 -13.92 -11.38 -25.36
N VAL A 288 -13.66 -12.21 -26.37
CA VAL A 288 -14.69 -12.73 -27.30
C VAL A 288 -15.76 -13.56 -26.55
N SER A 289 -15.38 -14.31 -25.51
CA SER A 289 -16.33 -15.09 -24.69
C SER A 289 -17.20 -14.23 -23.76
N ARG A 290 -16.83 -12.97 -23.53
CA ARG A 290 -17.63 -11.98 -22.78
C ARG A 290 -17.90 -10.73 -23.63
N GLN A 291 -18.19 -10.91 -24.92
CA GLN A 291 -18.35 -9.82 -25.90
C GLN A 291 -19.40 -8.75 -25.51
N TYR A 292 -20.48 -9.14 -24.84
CA TYR A 292 -21.57 -8.22 -24.45
C TYR A 292 -21.45 -7.79 -22.98
N PRO A 293 -21.79 -6.54 -22.65
CA PRO A 293 -21.86 -6.09 -21.26
C PRO A 293 -22.89 -6.90 -20.48
N HIS A 294 -22.59 -7.21 -19.22
CA HIS A 294 -23.52 -7.84 -18.29
C HIS A 294 -23.70 -6.99 -17.03
N VAL A 295 -24.82 -7.20 -16.35
CA VAL A 295 -25.18 -6.49 -15.12
C VAL A 295 -24.81 -7.37 -13.93
N GLU A 296 -23.99 -6.85 -13.03
CA GLU A 296 -23.59 -7.53 -11.80
C GLU A 296 -24.24 -6.87 -10.58
N PRO A 297 -25.17 -7.54 -9.87
CA PRO A 297 -25.75 -7.03 -8.63
C PRO A 297 -24.77 -7.12 -7.45
N PHE A 298 -24.81 -6.15 -6.56
CA PHE A 298 -24.11 -6.19 -5.28
C PHE A 298 -24.93 -5.49 -4.18
N LYS A 299 -24.92 -6.05 -2.97
CA LYS A 299 -25.59 -5.47 -1.80
C LYS A 299 -24.87 -4.18 -1.36
N TYR A 300 -25.61 -3.08 -1.26
CA TYR A 300 -25.06 -1.80 -0.78
C TYR A 300 -26.13 -0.93 -0.12
N PRO A 301 -25.97 -0.53 1.16
CA PRO A 301 -26.94 0.31 1.84
C PRO A 301 -26.86 1.77 1.37
N LEU A 302 -27.86 2.20 0.61
CA LEU A 302 -28.04 3.61 0.26
C LEU A 302 -28.54 4.44 1.46
N PRO A 303 -28.37 5.78 1.45
CA PRO A 303 -28.95 6.66 2.45
C PRO A 303 -30.46 6.40 2.64
N GLY A 304 -30.88 6.14 3.87
CA GLY A 304 -32.27 5.77 4.21
C GLY A 304 -32.66 4.31 3.96
N GLY A 305 -31.89 3.53 3.18
CA GLY A 305 -32.14 2.10 2.94
C GLY A 305 -31.83 1.20 4.15
N ALA A 306 -32.24 -0.07 4.11
CA ALA A 306 -31.91 -1.03 5.17
C ALA A 306 -30.40 -1.30 5.28
N ILE A 307 -29.89 -1.50 6.50
CA ILE A 307 -28.47 -1.79 6.79
C ILE A 307 -28.24 -3.29 7.08
N PRO A 308 -27.00 -3.80 6.97
CA PRO A 308 -26.70 -5.17 7.39
C PRO A 308 -26.96 -5.37 8.89
N SER A 309 -27.74 -6.39 9.23
CA SER A 309 -28.00 -6.78 10.61
C SER A 309 -26.81 -7.59 11.16
N VAL A 310 -26.40 -7.32 12.40
CA VAL A 310 -25.24 -7.96 13.04
C VAL A 310 -25.62 -8.59 14.38
N LYS A 311 -25.06 -9.78 14.65
CA LYS A 311 -25.21 -10.50 15.93
C LYS A 311 -23.83 -10.96 16.43
N LEU A 312 -23.61 -10.89 17.73
CA LEU A 312 -22.39 -11.42 18.36
C LEU A 312 -22.63 -12.81 18.96
N TRP A 313 -21.60 -13.64 18.87
CA TRP A 313 -21.55 -14.98 19.42
C TRP A 313 -20.24 -15.20 20.15
N ILE A 314 -20.30 -15.99 21.22
CA ILE A 314 -19.13 -16.54 21.90
C ILE A 314 -19.00 -18.02 21.53
N LEU A 315 -17.79 -18.42 21.13
CA LEU A 315 -17.37 -19.80 20.87
C LEU A 315 -16.37 -20.23 21.94
N ASP A 316 -16.58 -21.43 22.47
CA ASP A 316 -15.67 -22.16 23.34
C ASP A 316 -14.75 -23.05 22.50
N LEU A 317 -13.44 -22.80 22.53
CA LEU A 317 -12.47 -23.51 21.69
C LEU A 317 -12.01 -24.83 22.33
N ASP A 318 -11.91 -24.90 23.66
CA ASP A 318 -11.43 -26.09 24.40
C ASP A 318 -12.37 -27.31 24.26
N LYS A 319 -13.67 -27.09 24.07
CA LYS A 319 -14.65 -28.18 23.95
C LYS A 319 -14.64 -28.85 22.57
N GLU A 320 -13.83 -29.90 22.41
CA GLU A 320 -13.76 -30.72 21.17
C GLU A 320 -15.14 -31.23 20.69
N SER A 321 -16.08 -31.49 21.61
CA SER A 321 -17.41 -31.99 21.28
C SER A 321 -18.29 -30.96 20.57
N LEU A 322 -18.79 -31.32 19.38
CA LEU A 322 -19.83 -30.64 18.58
C LEU A 322 -21.22 -30.54 19.26
N SER A 323 -21.29 -30.60 20.59
CA SER A 323 -22.52 -30.34 21.32
C SER A 323 -23.00 -28.90 21.13
N GLU A 324 -24.32 -28.70 21.08
CA GLU A 324 -25.01 -27.40 20.89
C GLU A 324 -24.64 -26.33 21.93
N ARG A 325 -23.85 -26.68 22.95
CA ARG A 325 -23.36 -25.79 24.02
C ARG A 325 -22.07 -25.04 23.67
N ARG A 326 -21.43 -25.33 22.53
CA ARG A 326 -20.12 -24.75 22.14
C ARG A 326 -20.20 -23.30 21.67
N ILE A 327 -21.33 -22.90 21.07
CA ILE A 327 -21.63 -21.52 20.65
C ILE A 327 -22.82 -20.94 21.41
N ARG A 328 -22.76 -19.66 21.79
CA ARG A 328 -23.87 -18.94 22.44
C ARG A 328 -24.00 -17.52 21.87
N PRO A 329 -25.22 -16.98 21.71
CA PRO A 329 -25.39 -15.57 21.37
C PRO A 329 -25.02 -14.68 22.58
N LEU A 330 -24.42 -13.53 22.32
CA LEU A 330 -24.25 -12.47 23.32
C LEU A 330 -25.42 -11.47 23.19
N GLU A 331 -25.92 -10.95 24.32
CA GLU A 331 -27.02 -9.97 24.28
C GLU A 331 -26.54 -8.64 23.66
N MET A 332 -27.40 -8.04 22.84
CA MET A 332 -27.26 -6.68 22.31
C MET A 332 -27.75 -5.63 23.34
N PRO A 333 -27.40 -4.33 23.19
CA PRO A 333 -27.86 -3.28 24.11
C PRO A 333 -29.39 -3.24 24.19
N ARG A 334 -29.93 -3.19 25.41
CA ARG A 334 -31.37 -3.14 25.65
C ARG A 334 -31.96 -1.81 25.18
N SER A 335 -31.20 -0.72 25.28
CA SER A 335 -31.58 0.62 24.79
C SER A 335 -31.79 0.71 23.26
N PHE A 336 -31.35 -0.30 22.50
CA PHE A 336 -31.42 -0.34 21.04
C PHE A 336 -32.42 -1.37 20.49
N ARG A 337 -33.17 -2.10 21.34
CA ARG A 337 -34.08 -3.19 20.92
C ARG A 337 -34.99 -2.84 19.72
N ASP A 338 -35.51 -1.63 19.68
CA ASP A 338 -36.46 -1.15 18.66
C ASP A 338 -35.83 -0.15 17.66
N LYS A 339 -34.51 -0.20 17.47
CA LYS A 339 -33.75 0.70 16.59
C LYS A 339 -32.96 -0.11 15.56
N GLU A 340 -32.31 0.59 14.63
CA GLU A 340 -31.19 0.03 13.86
C GLU A 340 -29.87 0.44 14.52
N TRP A 341 -28.88 -0.46 14.51
CA TRP A 341 -27.59 -0.27 15.19
C TRP A 341 -26.43 -0.84 14.36
N TYR A 342 -25.23 -0.36 14.68
CA TYR A 342 -23.96 -0.85 14.19
C TYR A 342 -23.13 -1.43 15.34
N LEU A 343 -22.44 -2.53 15.08
CA LEU A 343 -21.33 -2.99 15.92
C LEU A 343 -20.08 -2.20 15.49
N ILE A 344 -19.50 -1.41 16.40
CA ILE A 344 -18.36 -0.53 16.09
C ILE A 344 -17.03 -1.17 16.48
N ASP A 345 -16.97 -1.84 17.62
CA ASP A 345 -15.75 -2.44 18.16
C ASP A 345 -16.09 -3.60 19.12
N VAL A 346 -15.16 -4.52 19.29
CA VAL A 346 -15.22 -5.59 20.30
C VAL A 346 -13.80 -5.80 20.82
N ASN A 347 -13.62 -5.74 22.13
CA ASN A 347 -12.31 -5.95 22.74
C ASN A 347 -12.41 -6.74 24.04
N TRP A 348 -11.40 -7.58 24.29
CA TRP A 348 -11.30 -8.38 25.50
C TRP A 348 -10.68 -7.56 26.63
N ILE A 349 -11.33 -7.57 27.79
CA ILE A 349 -10.79 -6.95 29.02
C ILE A 349 -9.78 -7.92 29.67
N ASP A 350 -10.07 -9.21 29.62
CA ASP A 350 -9.20 -10.31 30.03
C ASP A 350 -9.65 -11.61 29.34
N ALA A 351 -9.20 -12.78 29.79
CA ALA A 351 -9.58 -14.09 29.27
C ALA A 351 -11.08 -14.43 29.34
N ARG A 352 -11.87 -13.79 30.22
CA ARG A 352 -13.26 -14.15 30.53
C ARG A 352 -14.26 -13.00 30.38
N ARG A 353 -13.80 -11.76 30.23
CA ARG A 353 -14.65 -10.58 30.10
C ARG A 353 -14.40 -9.87 28.77
N VAL A 354 -15.47 -9.63 28.03
CA VAL A 354 -15.44 -8.95 26.72
C VAL A 354 -16.36 -7.73 26.73
N ALA A 355 -15.93 -6.65 26.09
CA ALA A 355 -16.72 -5.44 25.88
C ALA A 355 -17.03 -5.28 24.39
N ALA A 356 -18.30 -5.05 24.05
CA ALA A 356 -18.77 -4.75 22.71
C ALA A 356 -19.32 -3.33 22.64
N CYS A 357 -18.87 -2.55 21.66
CA CYS A 357 -19.27 -1.17 21.42
C CYS A 357 -20.31 -1.11 20.31
N TRP A 358 -21.46 -0.54 20.61
CA TRP A 358 -22.61 -0.44 19.73
C TRP A 358 -22.97 1.02 19.51
N LYS A 359 -23.45 1.35 18.31
CA LYS A 359 -23.89 2.71 17.98
C LYS A 359 -25.24 2.68 17.28
N ASP A 360 -26.13 3.60 17.63
CA ASP A 360 -27.41 3.73 16.95
C ASP A 360 -27.23 4.22 15.50
N ARG A 361 -28.20 3.93 14.63
CA ARG A 361 -28.15 4.36 13.21
C ARG A 361 -28.02 5.87 13.02
N SER A 362 -28.52 6.70 13.93
CA SER A 362 -28.37 8.17 13.84
C SER A 362 -27.00 8.69 14.27
N HIS A 363 -26.12 7.79 14.74
CA HIS A 363 -24.77 8.07 15.21
C HIS A 363 -24.69 9.00 16.44
N ARG A 364 -25.77 9.12 17.23
CA ARG A 364 -25.90 10.01 18.38
C ARG A 364 -25.72 9.31 19.73
N VAL A 365 -26.07 8.03 19.81
CA VAL A 365 -25.99 7.23 21.03
C VAL A 365 -25.02 6.09 20.81
N LEU A 366 -24.13 5.91 21.78
CA LEU A 366 -23.16 4.82 21.85
C LEU A 366 -23.40 4.08 23.16
N ALA A 367 -23.47 2.75 23.07
CA ALA A 367 -23.72 1.86 24.20
C ALA A 367 -22.59 0.82 24.25
N TRP A 368 -22.01 0.64 25.43
CA TRP A 368 -21.10 -0.48 25.69
C TRP A 368 -21.89 -1.63 26.29
N VAL A 369 -21.52 -2.86 25.97
CA VAL A 369 -22.08 -4.06 26.58
C VAL A 369 -20.94 -4.94 27.04
N PHE A 370 -20.94 -5.26 28.33
CA PHE A 370 -19.94 -6.07 29.01
C PHE A 370 -20.50 -7.46 29.27
N CYS A 371 -19.86 -8.50 28.73
CA CYS A 371 -20.26 -9.89 28.91
C CYS A 371 -19.21 -10.66 29.73
N ASP A 372 -19.67 -11.47 30.69
CA ASP A 372 -18.84 -12.14 31.68
C ASP A 372 -19.01 -13.67 31.64
N GLY A 373 -17.93 -14.38 31.29
CA GLY A 373 -17.88 -15.84 31.19
C GLY A 373 -18.12 -16.57 32.52
N GLU A 374 -17.77 -15.97 33.67
CA GLU A 374 -18.08 -16.57 34.98
C GLU A 374 -19.58 -16.58 35.25
N ARG A 375 -20.31 -15.62 34.68
CA ARG A 375 -21.77 -15.52 34.69
C ARG A 375 -22.39 -16.18 33.46
N SER A 376 -21.76 -17.23 32.93
CA SER A 376 -22.22 -17.98 31.75
C SER A 376 -22.37 -17.14 30.46
N TRP A 377 -21.61 -16.05 30.35
CA TRP A 377 -21.69 -15.02 29.29
C TRP A 377 -22.94 -14.14 29.36
N ALA A 378 -23.51 -13.95 30.56
CA ALA A 378 -24.49 -12.90 30.79
C ALA A 378 -23.88 -11.52 30.50
N CYS A 379 -24.64 -10.67 29.82
CA CYS A 379 -24.22 -9.34 29.37
C CYS A 379 -24.98 -8.22 30.10
N GLN A 380 -24.30 -7.09 30.32
CA GLN A 380 -24.85 -5.89 30.92
C GLN A 380 -24.45 -4.66 30.10
N GLU A 381 -25.40 -3.75 29.91
CA GLU A 381 -25.21 -2.40 29.34
C GLU A 381 -24.82 -1.39 30.44
#